data_AF-A0A524DMA0-F1
#
_entry.id   AF-A0A524DMA0-F1
#
_cell.length_a   1.000
_cell.length_b   1.000
_cell.length_c   1.000
_cell.angle_alpha   90.00
_cell.angle_beta   90.00
_cell.angle_gamma   90.00
#
_symmetry.space_group_name_H-M   'P 1'
#
loop_
_entity.id
_entity.type
_entity.pdbx_description
1 polymer ?
#
loop_
_entity_poly.entity_id
_entity_poly.type
_entity_poly.pdbx_seq_one_letter_code
_entity_poly.pdbx_strand_id
1 'polypeptide(L)'
;MTEKQIWSYQLDWLNIISILGLDSINQIPEYKKDKAIKKLSKTYGDEVLLTLKPDELDELVANELSDLMKKELALHERQQEKMQRELKNRLGSLKKGGMIPINLNDFKDLDPDVDLEELIKYFSKKFMGEDDDKDKDDDYDPYDEDKSGYYI
;
A
#
# COMPACT_ATOMS: atom_id res chain seq x y z
N MET A 1 -21.09 -2.09 27.66
CA MET A 1 -20.30 -2.10 26.42
C MET A 1 -21.17 -1.54 25.32
N THR A 2 -20.64 -0.68 24.46
CA THR A 2 -21.33 -0.26 23.24
C THR A 2 -21.28 -1.37 22.20
N GLU A 3 -22.27 -1.48 21.30
CA GLU A 3 -22.30 -2.50 20.22
C GLU A 3 -20.97 -2.55 19.44
N LYS A 4 -20.40 -1.38 19.16
CA LYS A 4 -19.10 -1.24 18.51
C LYS A 4 -17.99 -2.00 19.26
N GLN A 5 -17.96 -1.93 20.59
CA GLN A 5 -16.98 -2.65 21.40
C GLN A 5 -17.17 -4.16 21.31
N ILE A 6 -18.42 -4.65 21.31
CA ILE A 6 -18.73 -6.08 21.22
C ILE A 6 -18.14 -6.67 19.94
N TRP A 7 -18.38 -6.02 18.80
CA TRP A 7 -17.85 -6.47 17.52
C TRP A 7 -16.33 -6.37 17.42
N SER A 8 -15.73 -5.35 18.02
CA SER A 8 -14.25 -5.25 18.09
C SER A 8 -13.60 -6.38 18.87
N TYR A 9 -14.31 -6.98 19.85
CA TYR A 9 -13.81 -8.13 20.62
C TYR A 9 -14.13 -9.48 19.98
N GLN A 10 -15.20 -9.56 19.17
CA GLN A 10 -15.63 -10.80 18.53
C GLN A 10 -14.91 -11.08 17.21
N LEU A 11 -14.57 -10.03 16.46
CA LEU A 11 -13.97 -10.15 15.14
C LEU A 11 -12.45 -10.18 15.22
N ASP A 12 -11.83 -11.15 14.54
CA ASP A 12 -10.40 -11.11 14.31
C ASP A 12 -10.12 -10.27 13.06
N TRP A 13 -9.85 -8.98 13.29
CA TRP A 13 -9.53 -8.06 12.21
C TRP A 13 -8.28 -8.44 11.42
N LEU A 14 -7.33 -9.17 12.02
CA LEU A 14 -6.14 -9.64 11.30
C LEU A 14 -6.52 -10.74 10.31
N ASN A 15 -7.39 -11.66 10.72
CA ASN A 15 -7.94 -12.69 9.84
C ASN A 15 -8.72 -12.06 8.68
N ILE A 16 -9.60 -11.09 8.96
CA ILE A 16 -10.38 -10.36 7.95
C ILE A 16 -9.45 -9.65 6.94
N ILE A 17 -8.40 -8.97 7.41
CA ILE A 17 -7.40 -8.32 6.56
C ILE A 17 -6.71 -9.34 5.65
N SER A 18 -6.34 -10.49 6.22
CA SER A 18 -5.72 -11.59 5.47
C SER A 18 -6.65 -12.14 4.38
N ILE A 19 -7.94 -12.33 4.68
CA ILE A 19 -8.93 -12.80 3.71
C ILE A 19 -9.08 -11.79 2.56
N LEU A 20 -9.05 -10.49 2.87
CA LEU A 20 -9.14 -9.41 1.89
C LEU A 20 -7.85 -9.18 1.10
N GLY A 21 -6.73 -9.83 1.46
CA GLY A 21 -5.43 -9.62 0.84
C GLY A 21 -4.85 -8.22 1.09
N LEU A 22 -5.26 -7.58 2.19
CA LEU A 22 -4.76 -6.26 2.59
C LEU A 22 -3.52 -6.39 3.48
N ASP A 23 -2.70 -5.35 3.49
CA ASP A 23 -1.44 -5.31 4.26
C ASP A 23 -1.65 -4.68 5.65
N SER A 24 -2.69 -3.85 5.82
CA SER A 24 -2.94 -3.10 7.05
C SER A 24 -4.42 -2.82 7.31
N ILE A 25 -4.80 -2.78 8.60
CA ILE A 25 -6.16 -2.43 9.05
C ILE A 25 -6.58 -1.02 8.62
N ASN A 26 -5.62 -0.13 8.42
CA ASN A 26 -5.86 1.26 8.02
C ASN A 26 -6.37 1.36 6.58
N GLN A 27 -6.19 0.33 5.76
CA GLN A 27 -6.72 0.27 4.40
C GLN A 27 -8.24 0.03 4.39
N ILE A 28 -8.83 -0.42 5.50
CA ILE A 28 -10.27 -0.59 5.66
C ILE A 28 -10.83 0.67 6.34
N PRO A 29 -11.58 1.54 5.63
CA PRO A 29 -12.15 2.73 6.24
C PRO A 29 -13.16 2.37 7.33
N GLU A 30 -13.12 3.09 8.46
CA GLU A 30 -13.95 2.81 9.62
C GLU A 30 -15.46 2.84 9.29
N TYR A 31 -15.88 3.78 8.43
CA TYR A 31 -17.27 3.86 7.98
C TYR A 31 -17.74 2.62 7.20
N LYS A 32 -16.82 1.91 6.52
CA LYS A 32 -17.14 0.66 5.81
C LYS A 32 -17.25 -0.51 6.78
N LYS A 33 -16.42 -0.56 7.83
CA LYS A 33 -16.56 -1.53 8.93
C LYS A 33 -17.91 -1.40 9.60
N ASP A 34 -18.27 -0.17 10.00
CA ASP A 34 -19.56 0.11 10.63
C ASP A 34 -20.73 -0.24 9.70
N LYS A 35 -20.60 0.03 8.39
CA LYS A 35 -21.63 -0.29 7.39
C LYS A 35 -21.79 -1.79 7.18
N ALA A 36 -20.69 -2.54 7.12
CA ALA A 36 -20.71 -3.99 6.99
C ALA A 36 -21.41 -4.62 8.19
N ILE A 37 -20.96 -4.28 9.41
CA ILE A 37 -21.55 -4.78 10.66
C ILE A 37 -23.04 -4.44 10.72
N LYS A 38 -23.44 -3.19 10.49
CA LYS A 38 -24.87 -2.79 10.51
C LYS A 38 -25.72 -3.56 9.51
N LYS A 39 -25.20 -3.84 8.32
CA LYS A 39 -25.94 -4.59 7.30
C LYS A 39 -26.09 -6.05 7.71
N LEU A 40 -25.04 -6.66 8.24
CA LEU A 40 -25.07 -8.03 8.73
C LEU A 40 -26.01 -8.19 9.92
N SER A 41 -25.90 -7.31 10.91
CA SER A 41 -26.82 -7.22 12.06
C SER A 41 -28.27 -7.10 11.61
N LYS A 42 -28.55 -6.30 10.58
CA LYS A 42 -29.90 -6.13 10.04
C LYS A 42 -30.41 -7.37 9.30
N THR A 43 -29.54 -8.09 8.59
CA THR A 43 -29.91 -9.24 7.77
C THR A 43 -30.09 -10.51 8.60
N TYR A 44 -29.19 -10.77 9.53
CA TYR A 44 -29.13 -12.03 10.28
C TYR A 44 -29.57 -11.88 11.74
N GLY A 45 -29.52 -10.68 12.30
CA GLY A 45 -29.75 -10.43 13.72
C GLY A 45 -28.48 -10.68 14.55
N ASP A 46 -28.25 -9.83 15.56
CA ASP A 46 -27.04 -9.91 16.39
C ASP A 46 -26.95 -11.23 17.15
N GLU A 47 -28.07 -11.76 17.63
CA GLU A 47 -28.10 -13.04 18.37
C GLU A 47 -27.60 -14.21 17.52
N VAL A 48 -28.01 -14.28 16.26
CA VAL A 48 -27.59 -15.36 15.34
C VAL A 48 -26.12 -15.24 15.02
N LEU A 49 -25.64 -14.03 14.73
CA LEU A 49 -24.24 -13.78 14.43
C LEU A 49 -23.31 -14.14 15.60
N LEU A 50 -23.76 -13.90 16.84
CA LEU A 50 -23.01 -14.28 18.05
C LEU A 50 -22.98 -15.81 18.31
N THR A 51 -23.83 -16.60 17.64
CA THR A 51 -23.78 -18.06 17.72
C THR A 51 -22.86 -18.71 16.68
N LEU A 52 -22.40 -17.93 15.69
CA LEU A 52 -21.49 -18.43 14.67
C LEU A 52 -20.11 -18.70 15.26
N LYS A 53 -19.35 -19.58 14.60
CA LYS A 53 -17.93 -19.72 14.95
C LYS A 53 -17.18 -18.45 14.56
N PRO A 54 -16.09 -18.10 15.27
CA PRO A 54 -15.27 -16.93 14.94
C PRO A 54 -14.86 -16.86 13.46
N ASP A 55 -14.33 -17.96 12.91
CA ASP A 55 -13.89 -18.01 11.51
C ASP A 55 -15.04 -17.76 10.52
N GLU A 56 -16.23 -18.31 10.79
CA GLU A 56 -17.41 -18.15 9.94
C GLU A 56 -17.92 -16.71 9.99
N LEU A 57 -17.86 -16.08 11.17
CA LEU A 57 -18.22 -14.68 11.36
C LEU A 57 -17.24 -13.75 10.65
N ASP A 58 -15.94 -14.01 10.76
CA ASP A 58 -14.90 -13.24 10.08
C ASP A 58 -15.03 -13.34 8.55
N GLU A 59 -15.27 -14.54 8.01
CA GLU A 59 -15.49 -14.75 6.59
C GLU A 59 -16.73 -13.99 6.09
N LEU A 60 -17.81 -13.99 6.88
CA LEU A 60 -19.04 -13.28 6.55
C LEU A 60 -18.83 -11.75 6.53
N VAL A 61 -18.07 -11.22 7.49
CA VAL A 61 -17.67 -9.80 7.51
C VAL A 61 -16.73 -9.46 6.35
N ALA A 62 -15.75 -10.32 6.06
CA ALA A 62 -14.81 -10.14 4.97
C ALA A 62 -15.54 -10.13 3.61
N ASN A 63 -16.51 -11.01 3.40
CA ASN A 63 -17.31 -11.03 2.18
C ASN A 63 -18.11 -9.73 1.99
N GLU A 64 -18.74 -9.23 3.05
CA GLU A 64 -19.46 -7.96 2.98
C GLU A 64 -18.51 -6.77 2.72
N LEU A 65 -17.33 -6.78 3.35
CA LEU A 65 -16.30 -5.77 3.11
C LEU A 65 -15.75 -5.83 1.69
N SER A 66 -15.58 -7.04 1.13
CA SER A 66 -15.13 -7.25 -0.25
C SER A 66 -16.08 -6.58 -1.25
N ASP A 67 -17.40 -6.74 -1.05
CA ASP A 67 -18.41 -6.06 -1.87
C ASP A 67 -18.35 -4.53 -1.72
N LEU A 68 -18.18 -4.04 -0.49
CA LEU A 68 -18.06 -2.61 -0.22
C LEU A 68 -16.74 -1.99 -0.71
N MET A 69 -15.69 -2.80 -0.84
CA MET A 69 -14.32 -2.39 -1.19
C MET A 69 -13.85 -2.89 -2.56
N LYS A 70 -14.75 -3.41 -3.38
CA LYS A 70 -14.42 -4.06 -4.66
C LYS A 70 -13.52 -3.24 -5.58
N LYS A 71 -13.71 -1.91 -5.59
CA LYS A 71 -12.89 -1.00 -6.41
C LYS A 71 -11.50 -0.80 -5.80
N GLU A 72 -11.41 -0.60 -4.50
CA GLU A 72 -10.15 -0.41 -3.79
C GLU A 72 -9.28 -1.67 -3.85
N LEU A 73 -9.88 -2.84 -3.64
CA LEU A 73 -9.20 -4.13 -3.72
C LEU A 73 -8.65 -4.38 -5.13
N ALA A 74 -9.45 -4.11 -6.17
CA ALA A 74 -8.98 -4.26 -7.55
C ALA A 74 -7.84 -3.30 -7.91
N LEU A 75 -7.79 -2.10 -7.31
CA LEU A 75 -6.69 -1.16 -7.49
C LEU A 75 -5.42 -1.63 -6.76
N HIS A 76 -5.58 -2.11 -5.53
CA HIS A 76 -4.48 -2.63 -4.71
C HIS A 76 -3.83 -3.86 -5.35
N GLU A 77 -4.63 -4.82 -5.83
CA GLU A 77 -4.12 -6.01 -6.56
C GLU A 77 -3.29 -5.61 -7.79
N ARG A 78 -3.77 -4.63 -8.57
CA ARG A 78 -3.04 -4.10 -9.73
C ARG A 78 -1.73 -3.41 -9.34
N GLN A 79 -1.69 -2.70 -8.21
CA GLN A 79 -0.48 -2.07 -7.71
C GLN A 79 0.52 -3.11 -7.22
N GLN A 80 0.07 -4.12 -6.48
CA GLN A 80 0.91 -5.24 -6.07
C GLN A 80 1.48 -5.98 -7.29
N GLU A 81 0.68 -6.22 -8.32
CA GLU A 81 1.16 -6.87 -9.54
C GLU A 81 2.22 -6.04 -10.26
N LYS A 82 2.03 -4.72 -10.37
CA LYS A 82 3.05 -3.80 -10.93
C LYS A 82 4.35 -3.86 -10.15
N MET A 83 4.28 -3.78 -8.83
CA MET A 83 5.45 -3.85 -7.95
C MET A 83 6.17 -5.19 -8.09
N GLN A 84 5.44 -6.31 -8.11
CA GLN A 84 6.03 -7.64 -8.32
C GLN A 84 6.72 -7.76 -9.69
N ARG A 85 6.14 -7.18 -10.74
CA ARG A 85 6.74 -7.16 -12.08
C ARG A 85 8.04 -6.33 -12.10
N GLU A 86 8.04 -5.16 -11.48
CA GLU A 86 9.24 -4.31 -11.38
C GLU A 86 10.35 -5.00 -10.58
N LEU A 87 10.02 -5.60 -9.43
CA LEU A 87 10.95 -6.38 -8.63
C LEU A 87 11.51 -7.57 -9.44
N LYS A 88 10.66 -8.31 -10.15
CA LYS A 88 11.10 -9.42 -11.01
C LYS A 88 12.03 -8.96 -12.12
N ASN A 89 11.76 -7.82 -12.73
CA ASN A 89 12.61 -7.25 -13.78
C ASN A 89 13.96 -6.79 -13.24
N ARG A 90 14.00 -6.17 -12.05
CA ARG A 90 15.24 -5.78 -11.35
C ARG A 90 16.04 -6.98 -10.82
N LEU A 91 15.38 -8.02 -10.31
CA LEU A 91 16.04 -9.26 -9.87
C LEU A 91 16.54 -10.10 -11.06
N GLY A 92 15.85 -10.03 -12.20
CA GLY A 92 16.26 -10.67 -13.44
C GLY A 92 17.57 -10.13 -13.99
N SER A 93 17.85 -8.84 -13.82
CA SER A 93 19.16 -8.25 -14.18
C SER A 93 20.27 -8.63 -13.19
N LEU A 94 19.96 -8.77 -11.90
CA LEU A 94 20.91 -9.26 -10.88
C LEU A 94 21.35 -10.72 -11.15
N LYS A 95 20.41 -11.61 -11.50
CA LYS A 95 20.72 -13.03 -11.78
C LYS A 95 21.54 -13.25 -13.06
N LYS A 96 21.58 -12.29 -13.99
CA LYS A 96 22.38 -12.37 -15.23
C LYS A 96 23.77 -11.75 -15.12
N GLY A 97 24.20 -11.36 -13.91
CA GLY A 97 25.55 -10.82 -13.68
C GLY A 97 25.62 -9.28 -13.66
N GLY A 98 24.48 -8.59 -13.47
CA GLY A 98 24.48 -7.17 -13.19
C GLY A 98 25.06 -6.89 -11.82
N MET A 99 26.35 -6.52 -11.74
CA MET A 99 26.89 -5.85 -10.56
C MET A 99 26.05 -4.59 -10.32
N ILE A 100 25.45 -4.47 -9.14
CA ILE A 100 25.00 -3.16 -8.65
C ILE A 100 26.28 -2.32 -8.56
N PRO A 101 26.42 -1.21 -9.31
CA PRO A 101 27.58 -0.33 -9.15
C PRO A 101 27.46 0.33 -7.78
N ILE A 102 28.01 -0.33 -6.77
CA ILE A 102 28.25 0.23 -5.45
C ILE A 102 29.48 1.13 -5.64
N ASN A 103 29.27 2.44 -5.69
CA ASN A 103 30.38 3.39 -5.78
C ASN A 103 31.13 3.38 -4.45
N LEU A 104 32.38 2.91 -4.45
CA LEU A 104 33.24 2.90 -3.25
C LEU A 104 33.50 4.31 -2.69
N ASN A 105 33.33 5.35 -3.51
CA ASN A 105 33.38 6.73 -3.05
C ASN A 105 32.17 7.12 -2.19
N ASP A 106 31.04 6.41 -2.25
CA ASP A 106 29.88 6.64 -1.38
C ASP A 106 30.13 6.15 0.06
N PHE A 107 31.20 5.36 0.27
CA PHE A 107 31.64 4.86 1.59
C PHE A 107 32.75 5.71 2.21
N LYS A 108 33.24 6.74 1.50
CA LYS A 108 34.25 7.64 2.06
C LYS A 108 33.67 8.61 3.08
N ASP A 109 32.37 8.90 2.99
CA ASP A 109 31.64 9.77 3.91
C ASP A 109 30.85 8.97 4.96
N LEU A 110 30.90 7.63 4.92
CA LEU A 110 30.35 6.78 5.96
C LEU A 110 31.43 6.58 7.02
N ASP A 111 31.23 7.21 8.18
CA ASP A 111 32.08 6.99 9.35
C ASP A 111 32.14 5.48 9.67
N PRO A 112 33.31 4.96 10.11
CA PRO A 112 33.49 3.53 10.38
C PRO A 112 32.62 2.97 11.53
N ASP A 113 31.89 3.84 12.24
CA ASP A 113 30.97 3.51 13.33
C ASP A 113 29.48 3.60 12.92
N VAL A 114 29.16 3.74 11.62
CA VAL A 114 27.77 3.87 11.17
C VAL A 114 26.98 2.58 11.40
N ASP A 115 25.90 2.69 12.16
CA ASP A 115 24.97 1.60 12.45
C ASP A 115 24.37 1.01 11.16
N LEU A 116 24.25 -0.31 11.12
CA LEU A 116 23.74 -1.08 9.97
C LEU A 116 22.37 -0.55 9.47
N GLU A 117 21.59 0.01 10.39
CA GLU A 117 20.27 0.59 10.17
C GLU A 117 20.33 1.86 9.30
N GLU A 118 21.37 2.68 9.46
CA GLU A 118 21.59 3.90 8.68
C GLU A 118 22.10 3.57 7.27
N LEU A 119 22.88 2.49 7.15
CA LEU A 119 23.32 1.95 5.87
C LEU A 119 22.14 1.39 5.06
N ILE A 120 21.25 0.64 5.72
CA ILE A 120 20.00 0.15 5.10
C ILE A 120 19.11 1.33 4.69
N LYS A 121 19.00 2.37 5.53
CA LYS A 121 18.22 3.57 5.22
C LYS A 121 18.80 4.32 4.01
N TYR A 122 20.11 4.46 3.90
CA TYR A 122 20.78 5.09 2.76
C TYR A 122 20.56 4.31 1.46
N PHE A 123 20.68 2.98 1.50
CA PHE A 123 20.37 2.12 0.38
C PHE A 123 18.88 2.20 0.01
N SER A 124 17.98 2.13 0.99
CA SER A 124 16.54 2.27 0.76
C SER A 124 16.20 3.60 0.10
N LYS A 125 16.79 4.70 0.59
CA LYS A 125 16.58 6.06 0.07
C LYS A 125 17.08 6.20 -1.37
N LYS A 126 18.26 5.65 -1.68
CA LYS A 126 18.85 5.68 -3.02
C LYS A 126 18.15 4.75 -4.03
N PHE A 127 17.55 3.64 -3.57
CA PHE A 127 16.84 2.69 -4.42
C PHE A 127 15.34 2.95 -4.57
N MET A 128 14.71 3.62 -3.59
CA MET A 128 13.29 3.98 -3.61
C MET A 128 13.01 5.40 -4.11
N GLY A 129 14.03 6.26 -4.21
CA GLY A 129 13.85 7.65 -4.65
C GLY A 129 13.25 8.51 -3.52
N GLU A 130 13.86 9.67 -3.29
CA GLU A 130 13.23 10.74 -2.52
C GLU A 130 12.06 11.29 -3.33
N ASP A 131 10.84 11.04 -2.89
CA ASP A 131 9.81 12.08 -2.88
C ASP A 131 9.76 12.59 -1.44
N ASP A 132 10.42 13.73 -1.15
CA ASP A 132 10.08 14.59 -0.02
C ASP A 132 10.67 16.00 -0.25
N ASP A 133 9.83 16.86 -0.82
CA ASP A 133 9.59 18.28 -0.54
C ASP A 133 10.76 19.28 -0.36
N LYS A 134 10.80 20.31 -1.23
CA LYS A 134 10.55 21.74 -0.88
C LYS A 134 10.92 22.75 -1.98
N ASP A 135 9.95 23.62 -2.26
CA ASP A 135 9.98 25.00 -2.80
C ASP A 135 11.34 25.66 -3.11
N LYS A 136 11.44 26.24 -4.32
CA LYS A 136 11.63 27.69 -4.51
C LYS A 136 11.57 28.15 -5.98
N ASP A 137 10.60 29.04 -6.21
CA ASP A 137 10.52 30.24 -7.06
C ASP A 137 11.47 30.48 -8.26
N ASP A 138 10.84 31.16 -9.24
CA ASP A 138 11.37 32.06 -10.27
C ASP A 138 12.21 31.44 -11.40
N ASP A 139 11.58 31.28 -12.57
CA ASP A 139 11.90 32.23 -13.64
C ASP A 139 10.82 32.29 -14.73
N TYR A 140 10.47 33.54 -15.00
CA TYR A 140 9.69 34.08 -16.11
C TYR A 140 10.60 34.17 -17.35
N ASP A 141 10.21 33.61 -18.50
CA ASP A 141 10.37 34.32 -19.79
C ASP A 141 9.44 33.75 -20.89
N PRO A 142 8.65 34.59 -21.57
CA PRO A 142 7.89 34.26 -22.78
C PRO A 142 8.73 34.52 -24.04
N TYR A 143 8.37 33.87 -25.15
CA TYR A 143 8.95 33.98 -26.50
C TYR A 143 10.23 33.17 -26.76
N ASP A 144 10.11 32.15 -27.62
CA ASP A 144 10.90 32.20 -28.85
C ASP A 144 10.13 31.54 -30.01
N GLU A 145 9.99 32.35 -31.05
CA GLU A 145 9.16 32.18 -32.23
C GLU A 145 9.80 31.25 -33.28
N ASP A 146 8.94 30.77 -34.18
CA ASP A 146 9.20 30.53 -35.59
C ASP A 146 10.23 29.48 -36.04
N LYS A 147 9.70 28.31 -36.44
CA LYS A 147 10.00 27.78 -37.78
C LYS A 147 8.74 27.36 -38.53
N SER A 148 8.41 28.23 -39.48
CA SER A 148 7.52 28.04 -40.61
C SER A 148 7.84 26.80 -41.46
N GLY A 149 6.81 26.22 -42.05
CA GLY A 149 6.92 25.15 -43.06
C GLY A 149 5.58 24.56 -43.47
N TYR A 150 4.76 25.34 -44.18
CA TYR A 150 3.59 24.85 -44.92
C TYR A 150 3.99 23.75 -45.92
N TYR A 151 3.16 22.73 -46.09
CA TYR A 151 2.67 22.29 -47.42
C TYR A 151 1.36 21.49 -47.27
N ILE A 152 0.57 21.59 -48.34
CA ILE A 152 -0.84 21.23 -48.60
C ILE A 152 -1.19 19.78 -48.29
#